data_AF-A0A1T4LC15-F1
#
_entry.id   AF-A0A1T4LC15-F1
#
_cell.length_a   1.000
_cell.length_b   1.000
_cell.length_c   1.000
_cell.angle_alpha   90.00
_cell.angle_beta   90.00
_cell.angle_gamma   90.00
#
_symmetry.space_group_name_H-M   'P 1'
#
loop_
_entity.id
_entity.type
_entity.pdbx_description
1 polymer ?
#
loop_
_entity_poly.entity_id
_entity_poly.type
_entity_poly.pdbx_seq_one_letter_code
_entity_poly.pdbx_strand_id
1 'polypeptide(L)'
;MERILKTNRLLILLYILLSFALRAEASTILQSPPYKIHVVQPQETVYSIARRNGVSEEDIYKLNPGSEMGIRIGQELRIPTTKSVQKPRFTPSSKEGFHIVQHGETLYSIAKQYGVTVAILLQYNPDITPEYLQAGAELRVSLSGSNSNSSSGNKIVVVSPDGINKVDVALLLPVGANGPSRYIQFYEGFLLGLYQLKRNGISVNLNVYQAQNEKEIESLIRDKKLQSSNLIVGGHTEQTVNLLSRYSSREGIPYVSPFIAQNDIKDSSQSIFRINTPQKELYPYVAQNFTARYGNKKVLFIEDAQGNHKELVAALKKQLRTMGRNYETCTYAAFISGAASSTLSPNTVLVPNHSAQKYLQGILTALESHYSLTHGLTIFGYPEWQSFHKGTLALLGAYNGTIYSSFFFDRAMKESVSFLKNYNQWFNRKANESFPKYNVLGYDISRYFIRALAIYGANFADSFPQLPSDGLQMNFVFKRHEGDEHYTSVGLFFITFDATGKANREGVTY
;
A
#
# COMPACT_ATOMS: atom_id res chain seq x y z
N MET A 1 64.30 -26.52 -25.27
CA MET A 1 64.09 -25.23 -25.99
C MET A 1 62.60 -24.83 -26.06
N GLU A 2 61.69 -25.76 -26.34
CA GLU A 2 60.23 -25.49 -26.44
C GLU A 2 59.56 -24.93 -25.18
N ARG A 3 59.96 -25.36 -23.97
CA ARG A 3 59.41 -24.82 -22.72
C ARG A 3 59.74 -23.33 -22.54
N ILE A 4 60.95 -22.91 -22.91
CA ILE A 4 61.40 -21.51 -22.76
C ILE A 4 60.64 -20.58 -23.72
N LEU A 5 60.34 -21.04 -24.94
CA LEU A 5 59.51 -20.26 -25.87
C LEU A 5 58.05 -20.12 -25.42
N LYS A 6 57.47 -21.14 -24.76
CA LYS A 6 56.09 -21.06 -24.24
C LYS A 6 55.99 -20.12 -23.04
N THR A 7 56.97 -20.13 -22.12
CA THR A 7 56.96 -19.23 -20.96
C THR A 7 57.12 -17.76 -21.39
N ASN A 8 57.98 -17.49 -22.38
CA ASN A 8 58.16 -16.13 -22.89
C ASN A 8 56.90 -15.61 -23.62
N ARG A 9 56.17 -16.45 -24.34
CA ARG A 9 54.90 -16.05 -24.98
C ARG A 9 53.81 -15.73 -23.95
N LEU A 10 53.75 -16.48 -22.84
CA LEU A 10 52.78 -16.22 -21.78
C LEU A 10 53.10 -14.94 -21.01
N LEU A 11 54.38 -14.67 -20.73
CA LEU A 11 54.84 -13.43 -20.11
C LEU A 11 54.59 -12.20 -20.99
N ILE A 12 54.80 -12.32 -22.30
CA ILE A 12 54.50 -11.23 -23.25
C ILE A 12 52.99 -10.98 -23.34
N LEU A 13 52.15 -12.03 -23.39
CA LEU A 13 50.69 -11.86 -23.36
C LEU A 13 50.22 -11.23 -22.04
N LEU A 14 50.82 -11.62 -20.91
CA LEU A 14 50.52 -11.03 -19.61
C LEU A 14 50.92 -9.55 -19.56
N TYR A 15 52.07 -9.18 -20.12
CA TYR A 15 52.51 -7.78 -20.23
C TYR A 15 51.62 -6.94 -21.16
N ILE A 16 51.15 -7.53 -22.27
CA ILE A 16 50.21 -6.87 -23.18
C ILE A 16 48.84 -6.68 -22.51
N LEU A 17 48.34 -7.70 -21.80
CA LEU A 17 47.08 -7.60 -21.04
C LEU A 17 47.20 -6.60 -19.88
N LEU A 18 48.33 -6.57 -19.17
CA LEU A 18 48.58 -5.63 -18.08
C LEU A 18 48.71 -4.18 -18.58
N SER A 19 49.36 -3.98 -19.72
CA SER A 19 49.47 -2.65 -20.35
C SER A 19 48.14 -2.16 -20.96
N PHE A 20 47.27 -3.06 -21.44
CA PHE A 20 45.90 -2.73 -21.81
C PHE A 20 45.02 -2.40 -20.60
N ALA A 21 45.16 -3.12 -19.49
CA ALA A 21 44.44 -2.83 -18.24
C ALA A 21 44.86 -1.48 -17.62
N LEU A 22 46.16 -1.19 -17.58
CA LEU A 22 46.70 0.11 -17.13
C LEU A 22 46.30 1.26 -18.06
N ARG A 23 46.17 1.03 -19.37
CA ARG A 23 45.64 2.03 -20.32
C ARG A 23 44.12 2.22 -20.19
N ALA A 24 43.35 1.19 -19.85
CA ALA A 24 41.91 1.28 -19.63
C ALA A 24 41.57 2.09 -18.36
N GLU A 25 42.32 1.89 -17.27
CA GLU A 25 42.15 2.70 -16.05
C GLU A 25 42.60 4.16 -16.26
N ALA A 26 43.72 4.39 -16.97
CA ALA A 26 44.19 5.75 -17.25
C ALA A 26 43.29 6.54 -18.22
N SER A 27 42.62 5.85 -19.16
CA SER A 27 41.69 6.50 -20.11
C SER A 27 40.33 6.84 -19.49
N THR A 28 39.97 6.21 -18.37
CA THR A 28 38.68 6.45 -17.69
C THR A 28 38.76 7.60 -16.67
N ILE A 29 39.97 8.02 -16.27
CA ILE A 29 40.18 9.15 -15.33
C ILE A 29 40.12 10.52 -16.04
N LEU A 30 40.15 10.54 -17.38
CA LEU A 30 40.18 11.76 -18.19
C LEU A 30 38.81 12.15 -18.76
N GLN A 31 37.75 12.14 -17.94
CA GLN A 31 36.49 12.81 -18.32
C GLN A 31 35.46 13.08 -17.18
N SER A 32 35.84 12.99 -15.91
CA SER A 32 34.93 13.47 -14.85
C SER A 32 34.97 15.01 -14.80
N PRO A 33 33.83 15.71 -14.94
CA PRO A 33 33.80 17.16 -14.83
C PRO A 33 34.38 17.59 -13.47
N PRO A 34 35.15 18.69 -13.41
CA PRO A 34 35.71 19.15 -12.15
C PRO A 34 34.59 19.41 -11.14
N TYR A 35 34.83 19.12 -9.87
CA TYR A 35 33.83 19.23 -8.80
C TYR A 35 34.43 19.90 -7.55
N LYS A 36 33.55 20.42 -6.70
CA LYS A 36 33.87 20.89 -5.35
C LYS A 36 33.11 20.07 -4.32
N ILE A 37 33.64 19.96 -3.11
CA ILE A 37 32.97 19.28 -2.00
C ILE A 37 32.08 20.28 -1.27
N HIS A 38 30.84 19.89 -0.99
CA HIS A 38 29.87 20.63 -0.19
C HIS A 38 29.40 19.76 0.97
N VAL A 39 29.56 20.25 2.20
CA VAL A 39 29.06 19.58 3.40
C VAL A 39 27.61 19.99 3.61
N VAL A 40 26.71 19.02 3.59
CA VAL A 40 25.25 19.22 3.71
C VAL A 40 24.91 19.89 5.05
N GLN A 41 24.29 21.06 4.96
CA GLN A 41 23.81 21.82 6.11
C GLN A 41 22.37 21.44 6.48
N PRO A 42 21.89 21.78 7.70
CA PRO A 42 20.50 21.59 8.08
C PRO A 42 19.53 22.17 7.05
N GLN A 43 18.48 21.41 6.75
CA GLN A 43 17.42 21.77 5.78
C GLN A 43 17.85 21.84 4.30
N GLU A 44 19.08 21.47 3.96
CA GLU A 44 19.49 21.38 2.57
C GLU A 44 19.03 20.08 1.90
N THR A 45 18.73 20.20 0.61
CA THR A 45 18.39 19.10 -0.30
C THR A 45 19.29 19.16 -1.52
N VAL A 46 19.41 18.05 -2.28
CA VAL A 46 20.15 18.07 -3.55
C VAL A 46 19.61 19.14 -4.49
N TYR A 47 18.28 19.35 -4.52
CA TYR A 47 17.66 20.46 -5.25
C TYR A 47 18.16 21.85 -4.81
N SER A 48 18.10 22.17 -3.52
CA SER A 48 18.54 23.50 -3.04
C SER A 48 20.03 23.72 -3.27
N ILE A 49 20.82 22.67 -3.17
CA ILE A 49 22.26 22.68 -3.42
C ILE A 49 22.53 22.86 -4.92
N ALA A 50 21.85 22.11 -5.80
CA ALA A 50 21.96 22.22 -7.25
C ALA A 50 21.62 23.63 -7.74
N ARG A 51 20.47 24.17 -7.27
CA ARG A 51 20.01 25.52 -7.62
C ARG A 51 21.00 26.59 -7.20
N ARG A 52 21.55 26.52 -5.99
CA ARG A 52 22.54 27.50 -5.49
C ARG A 52 23.82 27.48 -6.32
N ASN A 53 24.19 26.31 -6.83
CA ASN A 53 25.42 26.10 -7.58
C ASN A 53 25.24 26.20 -9.11
N GLY A 54 24.02 26.44 -9.60
CA GLY A 54 23.73 26.57 -11.02
C GLY A 54 24.00 25.30 -11.82
N VAL A 55 23.78 24.13 -11.22
CA VAL A 55 23.95 22.80 -11.83
C VAL A 55 22.63 22.03 -11.80
N SER A 56 22.53 20.92 -12.54
CA SER A 56 21.37 20.03 -12.45
C SER A 56 21.49 19.08 -11.25
N GLU A 57 20.36 18.61 -10.73
CA GLU A 57 20.36 17.56 -9.68
C GLU A 57 20.98 16.26 -10.21
N GLU A 58 20.75 15.94 -11.48
CA GLU A 58 21.25 14.72 -12.11
C GLU A 58 22.79 14.68 -12.19
N ASP A 59 23.42 15.82 -12.43
CA ASP A 59 24.88 15.92 -12.42
C ASP A 59 25.44 15.71 -11.00
N ILE A 60 24.70 16.13 -9.97
CA ILE A 60 25.06 15.84 -8.58
C ILE A 60 24.85 14.35 -8.28
N TYR A 61 23.76 13.74 -8.72
CA TYR A 61 23.50 12.30 -8.52
C TYR A 61 24.58 11.43 -9.19
N LYS A 62 25.00 11.78 -10.42
CA LYS A 62 26.08 11.08 -11.14
C LYS A 62 27.40 11.07 -10.38
N LEU A 63 27.75 12.17 -9.72
CA LEU A 63 28.97 12.26 -8.91
C LEU A 63 28.82 11.69 -7.49
N ASN A 64 27.58 11.47 -7.04
CA ASN A 64 27.26 10.99 -5.70
C ASN A 64 26.16 9.91 -5.74
N PRO A 65 26.48 8.70 -6.23
CA PRO A 65 25.52 7.60 -6.25
C PRO A 65 24.90 7.34 -4.87
N GLY A 66 23.58 7.24 -4.81
CA GLY A 66 22.80 7.09 -3.58
C GLY A 66 22.26 8.40 -3.00
N SER A 67 22.71 9.57 -3.47
CA SER A 67 22.17 10.85 -3.02
C SER A 67 20.77 11.17 -3.56
N GLU A 68 20.35 10.50 -4.64
CA GLU A 68 18.96 10.46 -5.14
C GLU A 68 17.98 9.85 -4.14
N MET A 69 18.50 9.08 -3.18
CA MET A 69 17.75 8.47 -2.08
C MET A 69 17.66 9.39 -0.84
N GLY A 70 18.26 10.58 -0.89
CA GLY A 70 18.35 11.53 0.21
C GLY A 70 19.79 11.79 0.66
N ILE A 71 19.96 12.90 1.37
CA ILE A 71 21.27 13.35 1.88
C ILE A 71 21.15 13.62 3.38
N ARG A 72 22.21 13.32 4.13
CA ARG A 72 22.25 13.50 5.60
C ARG A 72 23.00 14.78 5.94
N ILE A 73 22.62 15.43 7.04
CA ILE A 73 23.39 16.56 7.59
C ILE A 73 24.82 16.10 7.87
N GLY A 74 25.81 16.89 7.44
CA GLY A 74 27.23 16.55 7.55
C GLY A 74 27.76 15.63 6.45
N GLN A 75 26.92 15.13 5.53
CA GLN A 75 27.37 14.36 4.38
C GLN A 75 28.14 15.25 3.40
N GLU A 76 29.25 14.74 2.86
CA GLU A 76 29.98 15.39 1.78
C GLU A 76 29.38 15.04 0.41
N LEU A 77 29.01 16.06 -0.36
CA LEU A 77 28.53 15.96 -1.74
C LEU A 77 29.53 16.57 -2.71
N ARG A 78 29.84 15.84 -3.78
CA ARG A 78 30.61 16.32 -4.93
C ARG A 78 29.70 17.10 -5.87
N ILE A 79 29.85 18.41 -5.93
CA ILE A 79 29.06 19.28 -6.81
C ILE A 79 29.92 19.67 -8.02
N PRO A 80 29.46 19.47 -9.26
CA PRO A 80 30.18 19.91 -10.45
C PRO A 80 30.50 21.43 -10.40
N THR A 81 31.69 21.84 -10.84
CA THR A 81 32.12 23.25 -10.91
C THR A 81 31.97 23.85 -12.31
N THR A 82 31.79 23.02 -13.34
CA THR A 82 31.35 23.48 -14.65
C THR A 82 29.88 23.87 -14.58
N LYS A 83 29.60 25.16 -14.73
CA LYS A 83 28.23 25.64 -14.97
C LYS A 83 27.69 24.89 -16.19
N SER A 84 26.62 24.12 -16.01
CA SER A 84 25.86 23.62 -17.15
C SER A 84 25.42 24.85 -17.93
N VAL A 85 25.81 24.94 -19.21
CA VAL A 85 25.30 25.98 -20.10
C VAL A 85 23.78 25.85 -20.03
N GLN A 86 23.11 26.86 -19.45
CA GLN A 86 21.66 26.94 -19.49
C GLN A 86 21.25 26.80 -20.95
N LYS A 87 20.70 25.63 -21.31
CA LYS A 87 20.12 25.46 -22.63
C LYS A 87 18.97 26.46 -22.77
N PRO A 88 18.75 27.02 -23.97
CA PRO A 88 17.76 28.07 -24.20
C PRO A 88 16.40 27.67 -23.63
N ARG A 89 15.65 28.66 -23.15
CA ARG A 89 14.22 28.52 -22.86
C ARG A 89 13.52 28.14 -24.17
N PHE A 90 13.30 26.85 -24.39
CA PHE A 90 12.67 26.36 -25.61
C PHE A 90 11.17 26.67 -25.58
N THR A 91 10.69 27.21 -26.68
CA THR A 91 9.26 27.43 -26.95
C THR A 91 8.51 26.10 -26.97
N PRO A 92 7.31 26.03 -26.36
CA PRO A 92 6.53 24.79 -26.28
C PRO A 92 6.12 24.33 -27.69
N SER A 93 6.51 23.11 -28.05
CA SER A 93 5.89 22.37 -29.15
C SER A 93 4.70 21.60 -28.58
N SER A 94 3.58 22.29 -28.37
CA SER A 94 2.31 21.63 -28.06
C SER A 94 1.57 21.35 -29.37
N LYS A 95 1.25 20.09 -29.64
CA LYS A 95 0.04 19.79 -30.43
C LYS A 95 -1.14 20.06 -29.51
N GLU A 96 -2.25 20.60 -30.01
CA GLU A 96 -3.41 20.96 -29.18
C GLU A 96 -3.75 19.85 -28.16
N GLY A 97 -3.60 20.17 -26.87
CA GLY A 97 -3.89 19.27 -25.77
C GLY A 97 -2.84 18.26 -25.34
N PHE A 98 -1.70 18.19 -26.01
CA PHE A 98 -0.59 17.29 -25.69
C PHE A 98 0.75 18.01 -25.53
N HIS A 99 1.57 17.49 -24.63
CA HIS A 99 2.93 17.91 -24.37
C HIS A 99 3.87 16.74 -24.67
N ILE A 100 4.79 16.96 -25.59
CA ILE A 100 5.83 15.97 -25.90
C ILE A 100 6.94 16.14 -24.86
N VAL A 101 7.16 15.10 -24.05
CA VAL A 101 8.19 15.07 -23.01
C VAL A 101 9.55 15.31 -23.64
N GLN A 102 10.23 16.35 -23.19
CA GLN A 102 11.59 16.68 -23.58
C GLN A 102 12.61 15.98 -22.68
N HIS A 103 13.84 15.87 -23.18
CA HIS A 103 14.93 15.30 -22.40
C HIS A 103 15.20 16.11 -21.14
N GLY A 104 15.14 15.46 -19.97
CA GLY A 104 15.34 16.08 -18.66
C GLY A 104 14.06 16.64 -18.01
N GLU A 105 12.90 16.56 -18.68
CA GLU A 105 11.62 16.87 -18.04
C GLU A 105 11.15 15.74 -17.13
N THR A 106 10.47 16.13 -16.05
CA THR A 106 9.84 15.22 -15.10
C THR A 106 8.34 15.48 -15.10
N LEU A 107 7.54 14.50 -14.67
CA LEU A 107 6.10 14.73 -14.45
C LEU A 107 5.86 15.98 -13.59
N TYR A 108 6.74 16.25 -12.60
CA TYR A 108 6.66 17.44 -11.76
C TYR A 108 6.93 18.74 -12.53
N SER A 109 7.99 18.82 -13.34
CA SER A 109 8.29 20.03 -14.11
C SER A 109 7.19 20.33 -15.13
N ILE A 110 6.64 19.28 -15.73
CA ILE A 110 5.54 19.35 -16.70
C ILE A 110 4.25 19.79 -16.00
N ALA A 111 3.86 19.11 -14.92
CA ALA A 111 2.66 19.46 -14.16
C ALA A 111 2.70 20.92 -13.67
N LYS A 112 3.86 21.35 -13.15
CA LYS A 112 4.11 22.74 -12.74
C LYS A 112 3.99 23.73 -13.91
N GLN A 113 4.48 23.37 -15.09
CA GLN A 113 4.36 24.20 -16.29
C GLN A 113 2.89 24.44 -16.69
N TYR A 114 2.04 23.41 -16.52
CA TYR A 114 0.61 23.49 -16.87
C TYR A 114 -0.29 23.88 -15.69
N GLY A 115 0.27 24.21 -14.52
CA GLY A 115 -0.51 24.61 -13.36
C GLY A 115 -1.38 23.49 -12.76
N VAL A 116 -1.01 22.23 -12.98
CA VAL A 116 -1.70 21.04 -12.49
C VAL A 116 -0.81 20.27 -11.51
N THR A 117 -1.39 19.34 -10.74
CA THR A 117 -0.59 18.41 -9.94
C THR A 117 -0.13 17.23 -10.80
N VAL A 118 0.94 16.56 -10.39
CA VAL A 118 1.39 15.32 -11.03
C VAL A 118 0.30 14.24 -10.97
N ALA A 119 -0.49 14.22 -9.90
CA ALA A 119 -1.62 13.30 -9.77
C ALA A 119 -2.69 13.53 -10.85
N ILE A 120 -3.03 14.78 -11.15
CA ILE A 120 -3.90 15.11 -12.30
C ILE A 120 -3.22 14.65 -13.59
N LEU A 121 -1.95 15.02 -13.79
CA LEU A 121 -1.23 14.68 -15.01
C LEU A 121 -1.23 13.17 -15.26
N LEU A 122 -1.03 12.35 -14.22
CA LEU A 122 -1.10 10.89 -14.29
C LEU A 122 -2.53 10.36 -14.50
N GLN A 123 -3.55 11.03 -13.96
CA GLN A 123 -4.96 10.65 -14.19
C GLN A 123 -5.33 10.73 -15.68
N TYR A 124 -4.84 11.75 -16.39
CA TYR A 124 -5.07 11.92 -17.82
C TYR A 124 -4.09 11.10 -18.69
N ASN A 125 -3.13 10.44 -18.05
CA ASN A 125 -2.09 9.64 -18.69
C ASN A 125 -1.86 8.33 -17.91
N PRO A 126 -2.89 7.47 -17.76
CA PRO A 126 -2.83 6.29 -16.89
C PRO A 126 -1.78 5.25 -17.33
N ASP A 127 -1.41 5.28 -18.62
CA ASP A 127 -0.38 4.41 -19.20
C ASP A 127 1.05 4.89 -18.88
N ILE A 128 1.19 6.09 -18.32
CA ILE A 128 2.48 6.65 -17.90
C ILE A 128 2.74 6.31 -16.44
N THR A 129 3.70 5.44 -16.21
CA THR A 129 4.26 5.22 -14.87
C THR A 129 5.37 6.24 -14.58
N PRO A 130 5.41 6.86 -13.38
CA PRO A 130 6.44 7.83 -12.98
C PRO A 130 7.89 7.33 -13.12
N GLU A 131 8.08 6.02 -13.08
CA GLU A 131 9.36 5.33 -13.27
C GLU A 131 9.82 5.26 -14.73
N TYR A 132 8.96 5.54 -15.70
CA TYR A 132 9.20 5.29 -17.12
C TYR A 132 8.80 6.48 -18.01
N LEU A 133 8.82 7.71 -17.49
CA LEU A 133 8.66 8.89 -18.33
C LEU A 133 9.88 9.06 -19.24
N GLN A 134 9.73 8.71 -20.52
CA GLN A 134 10.80 8.83 -21.53
C GLN A 134 10.63 10.09 -22.37
N ALA A 135 11.76 10.68 -22.77
CA ALA A 135 11.77 11.74 -23.77
C ALA A 135 11.11 11.25 -25.07
N GLY A 136 10.24 12.05 -25.64
CA GLY A 136 9.42 11.72 -26.81
C GLY A 136 8.03 11.16 -26.48
N ALA A 137 7.74 10.85 -25.21
CA ALA A 137 6.38 10.44 -24.81
C ALA A 137 5.40 11.61 -24.96
N GLU A 138 4.19 11.34 -25.45
CA GLU A 138 3.10 12.32 -25.50
C GLU A 138 2.30 12.27 -24.19
N LEU A 139 2.31 13.36 -23.43
CA LEU A 139 1.48 13.55 -22.24
C LEU A 139 0.29 14.45 -22.59
N ARG A 140 -0.92 14.00 -22.27
CA ARG A 140 -2.12 14.83 -22.32
C ARG A 140 -2.06 15.90 -21.22
N VAL A 141 -2.19 17.17 -21.60
CA VAL A 141 -2.01 18.33 -20.70
C VAL A 141 -3.13 19.39 -20.78
N SER A 142 -4.02 19.37 -21.78
CA SER A 142 -5.18 20.29 -21.81
C SER A 142 -6.42 19.66 -21.18
N LEU A 143 -7.08 20.46 -20.34
CA LEU A 143 -8.27 20.15 -19.57
C LEU A 143 -9.44 21.06 -19.97
N SER A 144 -9.72 21.24 -21.26
CA SER A 144 -10.92 21.99 -21.69
C SER A 144 -12.12 21.07 -21.88
N GLY A 145 -13.15 21.29 -21.05
CA GLY A 145 -14.53 21.05 -21.43
C GLY A 145 -15.04 22.22 -22.27
N SER A 146 -15.53 21.96 -23.48
CA SER A 146 -16.41 22.88 -24.19
C SER A 146 -17.86 22.49 -23.89
N ASN A 147 -18.63 23.40 -23.31
CA ASN A 147 -20.06 23.24 -23.11
C ASN A 147 -20.78 23.29 -24.47
N SER A 148 -21.32 22.16 -24.91
CA SER A 148 -22.56 22.09 -25.70
C SER A 148 -23.22 20.72 -25.57
N ASN A 149 -24.27 20.70 -24.75
CA ASN A 149 -25.40 19.78 -24.62
C ASN A 149 -25.34 18.34 -25.18
N SER A 150 -25.44 17.42 -24.21
CA SER A 150 -26.16 16.13 -24.20
C SER A 150 -25.47 14.83 -24.66
N SER A 151 -25.37 13.95 -23.66
CA SER A 151 -25.32 12.47 -23.64
C SER A 151 -24.11 11.75 -24.24
N SER A 152 -23.09 11.50 -23.42
CA SER A 152 -22.84 10.19 -22.78
C SER A 152 -21.41 10.12 -22.21
N GLY A 153 -21.30 9.84 -20.90
CA GLY A 153 -20.17 9.22 -20.22
C GLY A 153 -18.74 9.77 -20.42
N ASN A 154 -18.30 10.68 -19.54
CA ASN A 154 -17.24 10.34 -18.56
C ASN A 154 -16.96 11.53 -17.62
N LYS A 155 -17.06 11.25 -16.33
CA LYS A 155 -16.86 12.19 -15.21
C LYS A 155 -15.46 12.79 -15.27
N ILE A 156 -15.42 14.11 -15.48
CA ILE A 156 -14.26 14.95 -15.23
C ILE A 156 -14.04 14.99 -13.72
N VAL A 157 -12.84 14.66 -13.24
CA VAL A 157 -12.41 15.02 -11.90
C VAL A 157 -11.54 16.26 -12.03
N VAL A 158 -12.13 17.37 -11.59
CA VAL A 158 -11.48 18.67 -11.37
C VAL A 158 -10.67 18.52 -10.07
N VAL A 159 -9.41 18.98 -10.03
CA VAL A 159 -8.80 19.26 -8.71
C VAL A 159 -9.66 20.31 -8.06
N SER A 160 -10.18 20.01 -6.87
CA SER A 160 -10.91 21.01 -6.10
C SER A 160 -10.02 22.26 -6.00
N PRO A 161 -10.58 23.47 -6.10
CA PRO A 161 -9.87 24.71 -5.75
C PRO A 161 -9.11 24.65 -4.41
N ASP A 162 -9.46 23.69 -3.55
CA ASP A 162 -8.89 23.44 -2.21
C ASP A 162 -7.74 22.42 -2.16
N GLY A 163 -7.23 21.93 -3.29
CA GLY A 163 -6.08 21.02 -3.32
C GLY A 163 -4.81 21.65 -2.71
N ILE A 164 -4.04 20.87 -1.95
CA ILE A 164 -2.86 21.38 -1.21
C ILE A 164 -1.53 20.98 -1.87
N ASN A 165 -0.69 21.97 -2.15
CA ASN A 165 0.64 21.77 -2.77
C ASN A 165 1.62 20.98 -1.90
N LYS A 166 1.40 20.99 -0.58
CA LYS A 166 2.18 20.26 0.41
C LYS A 166 1.22 19.81 1.51
N VAL A 167 1.31 18.53 1.89
CA VAL A 167 0.49 17.97 2.97
C VAL A 167 1.29 17.96 4.26
N ASP A 168 0.83 18.68 5.29
CA ASP A 168 1.39 18.65 6.63
C ASP A 168 0.75 17.52 7.44
N VAL A 169 1.55 16.53 7.83
CA VAL A 169 1.10 15.32 8.52
C VAL A 169 1.68 15.28 9.92
N ALA A 170 0.81 15.14 10.93
CA ALA A 170 1.20 14.80 12.29
C ALA A 170 1.05 13.29 12.52
N LEU A 171 2.17 12.61 12.74
CA LEU A 171 2.22 11.18 13.02
C LEU A 171 2.54 10.95 14.51
N LEU A 172 1.54 10.49 15.26
CA LEU A 172 1.61 10.30 16.70
C LEU A 172 1.81 8.82 17.02
N LEU A 173 2.97 8.47 17.55
CA LEU A 173 3.34 7.08 17.83
C LEU A 173 3.73 6.89 19.30
N PRO A 174 3.37 5.77 19.93
CA PRO A 174 3.75 5.46 21.30
C PRO A 174 5.14 4.82 21.37
N VAL A 175 6.15 5.49 20.80
CA VAL A 175 7.53 4.99 20.80
C VAL A 175 8.27 5.59 21.98
N GLY A 176 8.48 4.80 23.04
CA GLY A 176 9.53 5.03 24.03
C GLY A 176 10.83 4.31 23.63
N ALA A 177 11.88 4.41 24.46
CA ALA A 177 13.17 3.74 24.23
C ALA A 177 13.06 2.21 24.02
N ASN A 178 11.97 1.58 24.49
CA ASN A 178 11.63 0.15 24.34
C ASN A 178 10.25 -0.08 23.70
N GLY A 179 9.79 0.82 22.83
CA GLY A 179 8.44 0.74 22.23
C GLY A 179 8.20 -0.56 21.43
N PRO A 180 6.96 -1.08 21.38
CA PRO A 180 6.65 -2.28 20.60
C PRO A 180 7.08 -2.15 19.13
N SER A 181 7.73 -3.20 18.60
CA SER A 181 8.30 -3.22 17.25
C SER A 181 7.30 -2.87 16.15
N ARG A 182 6.01 -3.12 16.36
CA ARG A 182 4.93 -2.80 15.42
C ARG A 182 4.84 -1.31 15.07
N TYR A 183 5.09 -0.40 16.01
CA TYR A 183 4.99 1.05 15.75
C TYR A 183 6.19 1.57 14.96
N ILE A 184 7.38 1.02 15.24
CA ILE A 184 8.58 1.28 14.44
C ILE A 184 8.37 0.75 13.02
N GLN A 185 7.85 -0.47 12.87
CA GLN A 185 7.54 -1.04 11.56
C GLN A 185 6.52 -0.21 10.80
N PHE A 186 5.46 0.23 11.48
CA PHE A 186 4.49 1.16 10.90
C PHE A 186 5.16 2.42 10.38
N TYR A 187 6.03 3.05 11.18
CA TYR A 187 6.79 4.23 10.79
C TYR A 187 7.71 3.97 9.58
N GLU A 188 8.48 2.88 9.59
CA GLU A 188 9.34 2.46 8.47
C GLU A 188 8.53 2.31 7.16
N GLY A 189 7.36 1.67 7.26
CA GLY A 189 6.39 1.56 6.18
C GLY A 189 5.86 2.90 5.67
N PHE A 190 5.48 3.76 6.61
CA PHE A 190 4.98 5.11 6.34
C PHE A 190 6.01 5.93 5.55
N LEU A 191 7.29 5.87 5.94
CA LEU A 191 8.38 6.54 5.23
C LEU A 191 8.52 6.06 3.77
N LEU A 192 8.37 4.76 3.51
CA LEU A 192 8.39 4.24 2.13
C LEU A 192 7.17 4.70 1.32
N GLY A 193 6.01 4.84 1.96
CA GLY A 193 4.83 5.39 1.28
C GLY A 193 5.01 6.86 0.94
N LEU A 194 5.61 7.66 1.84
CA LEU A 194 6.01 9.04 1.57
C LEU A 194 7.04 9.13 0.44
N TYR A 195 8.01 8.22 0.40
CA TYR A 195 8.97 8.15 -0.69
C TYR A 195 8.26 7.95 -2.04
N GLN A 196 7.28 7.04 -2.11
CA GLN A 196 6.51 6.85 -3.34
C GLN A 196 5.66 8.08 -3.70
N LEU A 197 5.02 8.72 -2.73
CA LEU A 197 4.27 9.95 -2.94
C LEU A 197 5.15 11.08 -3.50
N LYS A 198 6.37 11.22 -2.96
CA LYS A 198 7.35 12.21 -3.44
C LYS A 198 7.74 11.97 -4.90
N ARG A 199 7.98 10.71 -5.29
CA ARG A 199 8.25 10.34 -6.69
C ARG A 199 7.08 10.63 -7.62
N ASN A 200 5.87 10.60 -7.06
CA ASN A 200 4.63 10.98 -7.74
C ASN A 200 4.30 12.48 -7.59
N GLY A 201 5.27 13.31 -7.18
CA GLY A 201 5.14 14.77 -7.13
C GLY A 201 4.34 15.33 -5.95
N ILE A 202 3.95 14.49 -4.99
CA ILE A 202 3.23 14.94 -3.78
C ILE A 202 4.26 15.25 -2.69
N SER A 203 4.32 16.53 -2.30
CA SER A 203 5.20 17.00 -1.23
C SER A 203 4.54 16.84 0.14
N VAL A 204 5.30 16.36 1.12
CA VAL A 204 4.80 16.09 2.47
C VAL A 204 5.73 16.71 3.50
N ASN A 205 5.17 17.39 4.51
CA ASN A 205 5.86 17.67 5.76
C ASN A 205 5.45 16.59 6.77
N LEU A 206 6.41 15.87 7.34
CA LEU A 206 6.10 14.88 8.37
C LEU A 206 6.61 15.38 9.72
N ASN A 207 5.67 15.63 10.64
CA ASN A 207 5.97 15.89 12.04
C ASN A 207 5.66 14.62 12.84
N VAL A 208 6.68 13.99 13.44
CA VAL A 208 6.52 12.77 14.23
C VAL A 208 6.58 13.14 15.70
N TYR A 209 5.57 12.73 16.46
CA TYR A 209 5.46 13.00 17.89
C TYR A 209 5.38 11.70 18.69
N GLN A 210 6.04 11.72 19.84
CA GLN A 210 5.81 10.72 20.88
C GLN A 210 4.45 10.98 21.53
N ALA A 211 3.62 9.94 21.59
CA ALA A 211 2.26 10.02 22.12
C ALA A 211 1.85 8.69 22.79
N GLN A 212 2.47 8.41 23.93
CA GLN A 212 2.25 7.18 24.71
C GLN A 212 0.97 7.22 25.57
N ASN A 213 0.48 8.41 25.90
CA ASN A 213 -0.65 8.57 26.81
C ASN A 213 -1.36 9.92 26.55
N GLU A 214 -2.49 10.14 27.23
CA GLU A 214 -3.31 11.34 27.11
C GLU A 214 -2.54 12.62 27.45
N LYS A 215 -1.71 12.60 28.51
CA LYS A 215 -0.95 13.78 28.96
C LYS A 215 0.02 14.30 27.91
N GLU A 216 0.70 13.40 27.20
CA GLU A 216 1.59 13.76 26.10
C GLU A 216 0.81 14.42 24.94
N ILE A 217 -0.34 13.85 24.56
CA ILE A 217 -1.20 14.40 23.51
C ILE A 217 -1.77 15.77 23.93
N GLU A 218 -2.23 15.91 25.17
CA GLU A 218 -2.69 17.18 25.72
C GLU A 218 -1.60 18.25 25.69
N SER A 219 -0.33 17.87 25.92
CA SER A 219 0.79 18.80 25.75
C SER A 219 0.95 19.25 24.30
N LEU A 220 0.92 18.32 23.34
CA LEU A 220 1.00 18.66 21.92
C LEU A 220 -0.13 19.62 21.49
N ILE A 221 -1.34 19.40 22.01
CA ILE A 221 -2.50 20.26 21.76
C ILE A 221 -2.29 21.65 22.38
N ARG A 222 -1.93 21.71 23.66
CA ARG A 222 -1.68 22.98 24.38
C ARG A 222 -0.56 23.80 23.73
N ASP A 223 0.49 23.13 23.28
CA ASP A 223 1.65 23.73 22.62
C ASP A 223 1.39 24.03 21.13
N LYS A 224 0.15 23.85 20.66
CA LYS A 224 -0.32 24.10 19.28
C LYS A 224 0.47 23.33 18.21
N LYS A 225 1.10 22.20 18.58
CA LYS A 225 1.93 21.39 17.67
C LYS A 225 1.11 20.71 16.58
N LEU A 226 -0.17 20.45 16.83
CA LEU A 226 -1.06 19.77 15.89
C LEU A 226 -1.86 20.72 14.99
N GLN A 227 -1.93 22.01 15.33
CA GLN A 227 -2.88 22.97 14.74
C GLN A 227 -2.67 23.20 13.23
N SER A 228 -1.44 23.12 12.74
CA SER A 228 -1.12 23.34 11.32
C SER A 228 -1.21 22.08 10.47
N SER A 229 -1.67 20.95 11.02
CA SER A 229 -1.68 19.67 10.32
C SER A 229 -2.88 19.57 9.38
N ASN A 230 -2.68 19.05 8.18
CA ASN A 230 -3.77 18.64 7.28
C ASN A 230 -4.25 17.21 7.56
N LEU A 231 -3.42 16.40 8.23
CA LEU A 231 -3.73 15.02 8.60
C LEU A 231 -3.12 14.68 9.95
N ILE A 232 -3.91 14.03 10.80
CA ILE A 232 -3.44 13.39 12.03
C ILE A 232 -3.50 11.87 11.83
N VAL A 233 -2.44 11.15 12.17
CA VAL A 233 -2.40 9.68 12.16
C VAL A 233 -1.85 9.19 13.48
N GLY A 234 -2.56 8.30 14.17
CA GLY A 234 -2.08 7.75 15.45
C GLY A 234 -3.19 7.23 16.36
N GLY A 235 -2.91 7.21 17.66
CA GLY A 235 -3.84 6.70 18.68
C GLY A 235 -3.78 5.17 18.80
N HIS A 236 -3.39 4.68 19.97
CA HIS A 236 -3.10 3.25 20.20
C HIS A 236 -3.81 2.67 21.42
N THR A 237 -4.61 3.48 22.09
CA THR A 237 -5.52 3.11 23.17
C THR A 237 -6.85 3.83 22.96
N GLU A 238 -7.94 3.33 23.52
CA GLU A 238 -9.25 3.96 23.39
C GLU A 238 -9.24 5.42 23.86
N GLN A 239 -8.52 5.70 24.95
CA GLN A 239 -8.39 7.02 25.53
C GLN A 239 -7.66 7.99 24.58
N THR A 240 -6.53 7.56 24.02
CA THR A 240 -5.76 8.39 23.08
C THR A 240 -6.50 8.60 21.78
N VAL A 241 -7.24 7.58 21.30
CA VAL A 241 -8.10 7.71 20.12
C VAL A 241 -9.23 8.71 20.37
N ASN A 242 -9.98 8.59 21.48
CA ASN A 242 -11.07 9.51 21.81
C ASN A 242 -10.59 10.95 22.00
N LEU A 243 -9.41 11.17 22.58
CA LEU A 243 -8.82 12.51 22.71
C LEU A 243 -8.48 13.12 21.35
N LEU A 244 -7.84 12.35 20.46
CA LEU A 244 -7.51 12.80 19.11
C LEU A 244 -8.75 13.02 18.25
N SER A 245 -9.76 12.15 18.38
CA SER A 245 -11.07 12.31 17.73
C SER A 245 -11.71 13.64 18.11
N ARG A 246 -11.83 13.95 19.40
CA ARG A 246 -12.39 15.25 19.86
C ARG A 246 -11.63 16.45 19.33
N TYR A 247 -10.30 16.39 19.36
CA TYR A 247 -9.45 17.46 18.83
C TYR A 247 -9.66 17.63 17.31
N SER A 248 -9.56 16.55 16.56
CA SER A 248 -9.75 16.48 15.11
C SER A 248 -11.13 17.02 14.70
N SER A 249 -12.20 16.59 15.36
CA SER A 249 -13.57 17.06 15.13
C SER A 249 -13.69 18.57 15.32
N ARG A 250 -13.11 19.11 16.40
CA ARG A 250 -13.19 20.55 16.70
C ARG A 250 -12.40 21.41 15.71
N GLU A 251 -11.23 20.96 15.29
CA GLU A 251 -10.36 21.72 14.37
C GLU A 251 -10.66 21.45 12.89
N GLY A 252 -11.54 20.49 12.57
CA GLY A 252 -11.86 20.10 11.20
C GLY A 252 -10.71 19.41 10.46
N ILE A 253 -9.82 18.73 11.20
CA ILE A 253 -8.63 18.08 10.63
C ILE A 253 -8.90 16.58 10.45
N PRO A 254 -8.75 16.00 9.24
CA PRO A 254 -8.85 14.55 9.05
C PRO A 254 -7.92 13.75 9.98
N TYR A 255 -8.47 12.71 10.63
CA TYR A 255 -7.79 11.84 11.59
C TYR A 255 -7.94 10.37 11.22
N VAL A 256 -6.82 9.67 11.12
CA VAL A 256 -6.77 8.23 10.85
C VAL A 256 -6.30 7.48 12.10
N SER A 257 -7.10 6.52 12.56
CA SER A 257 -6.76 5.61 13.66
C SER A 257 -6.37 4.23 13.12
N PRO A 258 -5.06 3.87 13.14
CA PRO A 258 -4.57 2.69 12.44
C PRO A 258 -4.42 1.44 13.33
N PHE A 259 -4.37 1.57 14.66
CA PHE A 259 -3.81 0.53 15.52
C PHE A 259 -4.83 -0.36 16.24
N ILE A 260 -5.93 0.20 16.75
CA ILE A 260 -6.86 -0.53 17.61
C ILE A 260 -8.21 -0.74 16.94
N ALA A 261 -8.79 -1.91 17.19
CA ALA A 261 -10.20 -2.18 16.93
C ALA A 261 -10.98 -1.81 18.19
N GLN A 262 -11.54 -0.60 18.21
CA GLN A 262 -12.36 -0.08 19.30
C GLN A 262 -13.82 -0.16 18.90
N ASN A 263 -14.73 -0.59 19.79
CA ASN A 263 -16.15 -0.73 19.44
C ASN A 263 -16.83 0.62 19.21
N ASP A 264 -16.57 1.61 20.07
CA ASP A 264 -17.21 2.93 19.99
C ASP A 264 -16.16 4.06 19.99
N ILE A 265 -16.25 4.99 19.03
CA ILE A 265 -15.50 6.25 19.05
C ILE A 265 -16.43 7.35 19.57
N LYS A 266 -16.16 7.87 20.76
CA LYS A 266 -16.96 8.97 21.34
C LYS A 266 -16.66 10.28 20.63
N ASP A 267 -17.67 11.14 20.52
CA ASP A 267 -17.56 12.50 19.94
C ASP A 267 -16.96 12.48 18.52
N SER A 268 -17.44 11.51 17.73
CA SER A 268 -16.96 11.27 16.38
C SER A 268 -17.42 12.36 15.40
N SER A 269 -16.67 12.60 14.32
CA SER A 269 -17.05 13.47 13.20
C SER A 269 -16.69 12.83 11.86
N GLN A 270 -17.15 13.44 10.77
CA GLN A 270 -16.88 13.00 9.39
C GLN A 270 -15.40 13.04 9.01
N SER A 271 -14.55 13.65 9.84
CA SER A 271 -13.11 13.73 9.65
C SER A 271 -12.37 12.48 10.17
N ILE A 272 -13.05 11.50 10.77
CA ILE A 272 -12.39 10.37 11.44
C ILE A 272 -12.48 9.09 10.59
N PHE A 273 -11.35 8.40 10.44
CA PHE A 273 -11.22 7.16 9.67
C PHE A 273 -10.62 6.05 10.53
N ARG A 274 -11.44 5.06 10.90
CA ARG A 274 -11.04 3.87 11.65
C ARG A 274 -10.61 2.76 10.68
N ILE A 275 -9.36 2.32 10.80
CA ILE A 275 -8.75 1.34 9.88
C ILE A 275 -8.97 -0.10 10.35
N ASN A 276 -8.80 -0.34 11.65
CA ASN A 276 -8.93 -1.66 12.22
C ASN A 276 -10.34 -1.83 12.77
N THR A 277 -11.18 -2.55 12.04
CA THR A 277 -12.60 -2.73 12.35
C THR A 277 -12.80 -4.03 13.13
N PRO A 278 -13.54 -4.03 14.26
CA PRO A 278 -13.90 -5.26 14.95
C PRO A 278 -14.56 -6.28 14.00
N GLN A 279 -14.13 -7.54 14.04
CA GLN A 279 -14.60 -8.55 13.06
C GLN A 279 -16.12 -8.69 13.02
N LYS A 280 -16.80 -8.54 14.15
CA LYS A 280 -18.27 -8.65 14.24
C LYS A 280 -18.99 -7.63 13.38
N GLU A 281 -18.45 -6.42 13.26
CA GLU A 281 -18.99 -5.37 12.42
C GLU A 281 -18.81 -5.69 10.92
N LEU A 282 -17.87 -6.57 10.58
CA LEU A 282 -17.62 -7.01 9.20
C LEU A 282 -18.56 -8.12 8.73
N TYR A 283 -19.15 -8.90 9.65
CA TYR A 283 -19.96 -10.08 9.31
C TYR A 283 -21.13 -9.81 8.37
N PRO A 284 -21.89 -8.70 8.48
CA PRO A 284 -22.92 -8.38 7.50
C PRO A 284 -22.37 -8.27 6.07
N TYR A 285 -21.21 -7.63 5.89
CA TYR A 285 -20.57 -7.46 4.58
C TYR A 285 -19.99 -8.78 4.06
N VAL A 286 -19.41 -9.60 4.94
CA VAL A 286 -18.97 -10.96 4.58
C VAL A 286 -20.16 -11.78 4.11
N ALA A 287 -21.30 -11.72 4.82
CA ALA A 287 -22.49 -12.49 4.48
C ALA A 287 -23.14 -12.05 3.17
N GLN A 288 -23.25 -10.74 2.95
CA GLN A 288 -23.73 -10.18 1.68
C GLN A 288 -22.86 -10.67 0.52
N ASN A 289 -21.54 -10.56 0.63
CA ASN A 289 -20.62 -10.98 -0.44
C ASN A 289 -20.55 -12.50 -0.61
N PHE A 290 -20.62 -13.26 0.48
CA PHE A 290 -20.70 -14.72 0.44
C PHE A 290 -21.93 -15.18 -0.34
N THR A 291 -23.09 -14.60 -0.05
CA THR A 291 -24.34 -14.98 -0.73
C THR A 291 -24.43 -14.45 -2.15
N ALA A 292 -23.84 -13.30 -2.47
CA ALA A 292 -23.69 -12.84 -3.84
C ALA A 292 -22.85 -13.81 -4.69
N ARG A 293 -21.78 -14.36 -4.12
CA ARG A 293 -20.88 -15.30 -4.81
C ARG A 293 -21.38 -16.75 -4.85
N TYR A 294 -21.98 -17.21 -3.76
CA TYR A 294 -22.29 -18.63 -3.54
C TYR A 294 -23.78 -18.91 -3.38
N GLY A 295 -24.67 -17.93 -3.54
CA GLY A 295 -26.11 -18.09 -3.29
C GLY A 295 -26.83 -19.07 -4.22
N ASN A 296 -26.21 -19.47 -5.33
CA ASN A 296 -26.69 -20.52 -6.22
C ASN A 296 -26.12 -21.92 -5.89
N LYS A 297 -25.22 -22.01 -4.91
CA LYS A 297 -24.61 -23.27 -4.45
C LYS A 297 -25.36 -23.82 -3.24
N LYS A 298 -25.26 -25.14 -3.03
CA LYS A 298 -25.72 -25.77 -1.79
C LYS A 298 -24.76 -25.37 -0.67
N VAL A 299 -25.25 -24.87 0.45
CA VAL A 299 -24.39 -24.51 1.60
C VAL A 299 -24.55 -25.54 2.71
N LEU A 300 -23.43 -26.11 3.16
CA LEU A 300 -23.35 -27.03 4.30
C LEU A 300 -22.49 -26.41 5.40
N PHE A 301 -23.10 -26.13 6.55
CA PHE A 301 -22.38 -25.68 7.74
C PHE A 301 -21.89 -26.89 8.54
N ILE A 302 -20.61 -26.89 8.90
CA ILE A 302 -20.00 -27.93 9.74
C ILE A 302 -19.75 -27.31 11.12
N GLU A 303 -20.49 -27.79 12.11
CA GLU A 303 -20.53 -27.15 13.42
C GLU A 303 -19.88 -27.99 14.53
N ASP A 304 -19.03 -27.33 15.30
CA ASP A 304 -18.49 -27.79 16.56
C ASP A 304 -19.03 -26.95 17.72
N ALA A 305 -19.28 -27.59 18.86
CA ALA A 305 -19.70 -26.92 20.08
C ALA A 305 -18.66 -25.91 20.58
N GLN A 306 -17.38 -26.12 20.30
CA GLN A 306 -16.26 -25.22 20.62
C GLN A 306 -15.89 -24.29 19.47
N GLY A 307 -16.70 -24.22 18.40
CA GLY A 307 -16.46 -23.33 17.26
C GLY A 307 -16.28 -21.86 17.68
N ASN A 308 -15.21 -21.23 17.19
CA ASN A 308 -14.85 -19.84 17.51
C ASN A 308 -15.43 -18.81 16.54
N HIS A 309 -16.19 -19.23 15.53
CA HIS A 309 -16.78 -18.36 14.50
C HIS A 309 -18.31 -18.51 14.39
N LYS A 310 -18.97 -18.84 15.50
CA LYS A 310 -20.43 -19.02 15.58
C LYS A 310 -21.23 -17.80 15.11
N GLU A 311 -20.76 -16.60 15.45
CA GLU A 311 -21.45 -15.35 15.10
C GLU A 311 -21.41 -15.06 13.59
N LEU A 312 -20.28 -15.33 12.91
CA LEU A 312 -20.23 -15.25 11.47
C LEU A 312 -21.17 -16.28 10.84
N VAL A 313 -21.13 -17.53 11.30
CA VAL A 313 -22.02 -18.59 10.80
C VAL A 313 -23.49 -18.19 10.99
N ALA A 314 -23.85 -17.60 12.13
CA ALA A 314 -25.20 -17.08 12.36
C ALA A 314 -25.56 -15.96 11.37
N ALA A 315 -24.64 -15.04 11.07
CA ALA A 315 -24.84 -13.99 10.07
C ALA A 315 -25.03 -14.55 8.66
N LEU A 316 -24.22 -15.54 8.25
CA LEU A 316 -24.35 -16.24 6.97
C LEU A 316 -25.71 -16.94 6.84
N LYS A 317 -26.10 -17.70 7.86
CA LYS A 317 -27.40 -18.39 7.92
C LYS A 317 -28.56 -17.39 7.85
N LYS A 318 -28.47 -16.27 8.57
CA LYS A 318 -29.47 -15.19 8.52
C LYS A 318 -29.61 -14.65 7.11
N GLN A 319 -28.50 -14.32 6.45
CA GLN A 319 -28.51 -13.76 5.10
C GLN A 319 -29.09 -14.74 4.07
N LEU A 320 -28.71 -16.03 4.14
CA LEU A 320 -29.27 -17.07 3.26
C LEU A 320 -30.79 -17.20 3.41
N ARG A 321 -31.31 -17.20 4.65
CA ARG A 321 -32.75 -17.23 4.92
C ARG A 321 -33.47 -16.01 4.34
N THR A 322 -32.90 -14.81 4.50
CA THR A 322 -33.47 -13.57 3.93
C THR A 322 -33.57 -13.64 2.41
N MET A 323 -32.65 -14.34 1.74
CA MET A 323 -32.66 -14.56 0.29
C MET A 323 -33.49 -15.77 -0.16
N GLY A 324 -34.20 -16.44 0.75
CA GLY A 324 -34.97 -17.65 0.45
C GLY A 324 -34.11 -18.84 0.03
N ARG A 325 -32.84 -18.89 0.47
CA ARG A 325 -31.89 -19.97 0.14
C ARG A 325 -31.80 -20.97 1.28
N ASN A 326 -31.99 -22.24 0.95
CA ASN A 326 -31.83 -23.34 1.90
C ASN A 326 -30.35 -23.63 2.15
N TYR A 327 -30.05 -24.07 3.37
CA TYR A 327 -28.75 -24.58 3.76
C TYR A 327 -28.93 -25.80 4.66
N GLU A 328 -27.90 -26.63 4.76
CA GLU A 328 -27.86 -27.79 5.67
C GLU A 328 -26.81 -27.57 6.77
N THR A 329 -26.90 -28.36 7.83
CA THR A 329 -25.92 -28.32 8.94
C THR A 329 -25.65 -29.74 9.41
N CYS A 330 -24.39 -30.05 9.68
CA CYS A 330 -23.98 -31.28 10.34
C CYS A 330 -22.97 -30.96 11.46
N THR A 331 -22.81 -31.89 12.41
CA THR A 331 -21.75 -31.75 13.42
C THR A 331 -20.39 -32.10 12.81
N TYR A 332 -19.31 -31.55 13.37
CA TYR A 332 -17.95 -31.94 13.01
C TYR A 332 -17.74 -33.45 13.11
N ALA A 333 -18.18 -34.05 14.22
CA ALA A 333 -18.08 -35.50 14.46
C ALA A 333 -18.79 -36.33 13.38
N ALA A 334 -19.98 -35.91 12.93
CA ALA A 334 -20.71 -36.59 11.86
C ALA A 334 -20.03 -36.40 10.49
N PHE A 335 -19.42 -35.24 10.26
CA PHE A 335 -18.69 -35.00 9.01
C PHE A 335 -17.43 -35.87 8.92
N ILE A 336 -16.62 -35.91 9.98
CA ILE A 336 -15.36 -36.68 9.96
C ILE A 336 -15.58 -38.19 9.95
N SER A 337 -16.72 -38.70 10.42
CA SER A 337 -17.06 -40.13 10.37
C SER A 337 -17.68 -40.58 9.03
N GLY A 338 -17.90 -39.65 8.09
CA GLY A 338 -18.57 -39.94 6.81
C GLY A 338 -20.11 -40.01 6.88
N ALA A 339 -20.70 -39.82 8.07
CA ALA A 339 -22.15 -39.86 8.27
C ALA A 339 -22.90 -38.72 7.55
N ALA A 340 -22.19 -37.68 7.11
CA ALA A 340 -22.74 -36.58 6.31
C ALA A 340 -22.66 -36.79 4.78
N SER A 341 -22.24 -37.97 4.29
CA SER A 341 -22.02 -38.25 2.85
C SER A 341 -23.19 -37.89 1.93
N SER A 342 -24.43 -38.14 2.34
CA SER A 342 -25.63 -37.81 1.56
C SER A 342 -25.88 -36.32 1.38
N THR A 343 -25.18 -35.47 2.15
CA THR A 343 -25.36 -34.01 2.13
C THR A 343 -24.44 -33.31 1.11
N LEU A 344 -23.40 -33.98 0.59
CA LEU A 344 -22.48 -33.35 -0.37
C LEU A 344 -22.88 -33.61 -1.82
N SER A 345 -22.57 -32.62 -2.65
CA SER A 345 -22.65 -32.67 -4.11
C SER A 345 -21.49 -31.85 -4.70
N PRO A 346 -21.12 -32.03 -5.98
CA PRO A 346 -20.10 -31.21 -6.64
C PRO A 346 -20.38 -29.70 -6.67
N ASN A 347 -21.53 -29.21 -6.17
CA ASN A 347 -21.85 -27.78 -6.08
C ASN A 347 -22.08 -27.34 -4.62
N THR A 348 -21.44 -28.00 -3.66
CA THR A 348 -21.55 -27.68 -2.23
C THR A 348 -20.44 -26.74 -1.75
N VAL A 349 -20.82 -25.71 -1.00
CA VAL A 349 -19.91 -24.87 -0.20
C VAL A 349 -19.94 -25.33 1.25
N LEU A 350 -18.78 -25.77 1.73
CA LEU A 350 -18.55 -26.15 3.13
C LEU A 350 -18.15 -24.90 3.93
N VAL A 351 -18.85 -24.67 5.04
CA VAL A 351 -18.57 -23.57 5.96
C VAL A 351 -18.38 -24.16 7.36
N PRO A 352 -17.14 -24.53 7.75
CA PRO A 352 -16.85 -24.89 9.14
C PRO A 352 -17.11 -23.70 10.06
N ASN A 353 -17.40 -23.91 11.35
CA ASN A 353 -17.56 -22.85 12.35
C ASN A 353 -16.32 -22.62 13.23
N HIS A 354 -15.17 -23.17 12.84
CA HIS A 354 -13.94 -23.21 13.63
C HIS A 354 -12.70 -22.93 12.77
N SER A 355 -11.80 -22.06 13.23
CA SER A 355 -10.61 -21.65 12.46
C SER A 355 -9.31 -22.40 12.76
N ALA A 356 -9.20 -23.18 13.85
CA ALA A 356 -7.98 -23.96 14.14
C ALA A 356 -7.54 -24.92 13.01
N GLN A 357 -6.22 -25.01 12.82
CA GLN A 357 -5.62 -25.83 11.77
C GLN A 357 -5.97 -27.32 11.87
N LYS A 358 -5.98 -27.90 13.09
CA LYS A 358 -6.34 -29.31 13.30
C LYS A 358 -7.78 -29.61 12.86
N TYR A 359 -8.69 -28.65 13.04
CA TYR A 359 -10.09 -28.79 12.64
C TYR A 359 -10.22 -28.83 11.11
N LEU A 360 -9.55 -27.89 10.42
CA LEU A 360 -9.50 -27.89 8.96
C LEU A 360 -8.85 -29.17 8.40
N GLN A 361 -7.75 -29.63 9.00
CA GLN A 361 -7.08 -30.86 8.60
C GLN A 361 -8.00 -32.08 8.73
N GLY A 362 -8.79 -32.17 9.81
CA GLY A 362 -9.78 -33.25 9.95
C GLY A 362 -10.86 -33.23 8.86
N ILE A 363 -11.34 -32.04 8.47
CA ILE A 363 -12.26 -31.90 7.32
C ILE A 363 -11.62 -32.37 6.02
N LEU A 364 -10.39 -31.92 5.73
CA LEU A 364 -9.68 -32.26 4.50
C LEU A 364 -9.39 -33.76 4.40
N THR A 365 -8.93 -34.38 5.49
CA THR A 365 -8.69 -35.84 5.55
C THR A 365 -9.99 -36.63 5.43
N ALA A 366 -11.07 -36.17 6.05
CA ALA A 366 -12.38 -36.82 5.91
C ALA A 366 -12.85 -36.79 4.46
N LEU A 367 -12.73 -35.64 3.78
CA LEU A 367 -13.05 -35.50 2.35
C LEU A 367 -12.30 -36.53 1.49
N GLU A 368 -11.01 -36.75 1.73
CA GLU A 368 -10.20 -37.74 1.00
C GLU A 368 -10.56 -39.19 1.35
N SER A 369 -10.93 -39.47 2.60
CA SER A 369 -11.07 -40.83 3.13
C SER A 369 -12.49 -41.39 3.03
N HIS A 370 -13.50 -40.52 3.09
CA HIS A 370 -14.90 -40.91 3.26
C HIS A 370 -15.82 -40.40 2.15
N TYR A 371 -15.36 -39.47 1.30
CA TYR A 371 -16.20 -38.86 0.28
C TYR A 371 -15.55 -39.04 -1.10
N SER A 372 -16.28 -39.60 -2.06
CA SER A 372 -15.77 -39.83 -3.42
C SER A 372 -15.73 -38.57 -4.30
N LEU A 373 -15.96 -37.39 -3.73
CA LEU A 373 -16.04 -36.13 -4.45
C LEU A 373 -14.64 -35.52 -4.60
N THR A 374 -14.12 -35.57 -5.82
CA THR A 374 -12.78 -35.08 -6.14
C THR A 374 -12.76 -33.63 -6.64
N HIS A 375 -13.91 -33.08 -7.05
CA HIS A 375 -13.98 -31.74 -7.66
C HIS A 375 -15.31 -31.02 -7.35
N GLY A 376 -15.31 -29.69 -7.53
CA GLY A 376 -16.51 -28.83 -7.49
C GLY A 376 -16.90 -28.31 -6.10
N LEU A 377 -16.40 -28.94 -5.04
CA LEU A 377 -16.54 -28.43 -3.69
C LEU A 377 -15.82 -27.08 -3.51
N THR A 378 -16.34 -26.27 -2.60
CA THR A 378 -15.71 -25.02 -2.16
C THR A 378 -15.66 -25.03 -0.64
N ILE A 379 -14.51 -24.76 -0.04
CA ILE A 379 -14.41 -24.55 1.42
C ILE A 379 -14.30 -23.05 1.68
N PHE A 380 -15.23 -22.47 2.44
CA PHE A 380 -15.17 -21.07 2.82
C PHE A 380 -14.78 -20.91 4.29
N GLY A 381 -13.80 -20.07 4.59
CA GLY A 381 -13.25 -19.94 5.94
C GLY A 381 -12.70 -18.56 6.28
N TYR A 382 -11.64 -18.54 7.08
CA TYR A 382 -11.33 -17.43 7.98
C TYR A 382 -9.94 -16.81 7.75
N PRO A 383 -9.73 -15.54 8.12
CA PRO A 383 -8.45 -14.86 7.99
C PRO A 383 -7.28 -15.64 8.60
N GLU A 384 -7.48 -16.35 9.71
CA GLU A 384 -6.42 -17.07 10.43
C GLU A 384 -5.73 -18.13 9.56
N TRP A 385 -6.45 -18.71 8.59
CA TRP A 385 -5.91 -19.76 7.74
C TRP A 385 -4.80 -19.26 6.82
N GLN A 386 -4.74 -17.96 6.54
CA GLN A 386 -3.65 -17.39 5.73
C GLN A 386 -2.26 -17.53 6.38
N SER A 387 -2.21 -17.84 7.68
CA SER A 387 -0.96 -18.13 8.42
C SER A 387 -0.54 -19.61 8.36
N PHE A 388 -1.37 -20.49 7.79
CA PHE A 388 -1.07 -21.92 7.74
C PHE A 388 0.08 -22.23 6.79
N HIS A 389 0.72 -23.37 7.04
CA HIS A 389 1.80 -23.85 6.20
C HIS A 389 1.32 -24.13 4.76
N LYS A 390 2.22 -23.97 3.80
CA LYS A 390 1.93 -24.10 2.36
C LYS A 390 1.26 -25.42 1.97
N GLY A 391 1.60 -26.52 2.62
CA GLY A 391 0.96 -27.83 2.41
C GLY A 391 -0.54 -27.84 2.72
N THR A 392 -0.95 -27.32 3.89
CA THR A 392 -2.39 -27.16 4.21
C THR A 392 -3.07 -26.20 3.24
N LEU A 393 -2.43 -25.11 2.85
CA LEU A 393 -3.01 -24.18 1.87
C LEU A 393 -3.19 -24.83 0.48
N ALA A 394 -2.27 -25.68 0.06
CA ALA A 394 -2.37 -26.44 -1.19
C ALA A 394 -3.53 -27.45 -1.16
N LEU A 395 -3.67 -28.20 -0.06
CA LEU A 395 -4.82 -29.09 0.14
C LEU A 395 -6.14 -28.32 0.16
N LEU A 396 -6.18 -27.18 0.85
CA LEU A 396 -7.33 -26.28 0.86
C LEU A 396 -7.67 -25.79 -0.56
N GLY A 397 -6.65 -25.47 -1.37
CA GLY A 397 -6.82 -25.04 -2.75
C GLY A 397 -7.33 -26.12 -3.71
N ALA A 398 -7.06 -27.41 -3.42
CA ALA A 398 -7.68 -28.52 -4.17
C ALA A 398 -9.22 -28.52 -4.07
N TYR A 399 -9.78 -27.93 -3.02
CA TYR A 399 -11.21 -27.75 -2.80
C TYR A 399 -11.67 -26.28 -2.97
N ASN A 400 -11.00 -25.54 -3.87
CA ASN A 400 -11.29 -24.12 -4.16
C ASN A 400 -11.41 -23.26 -2.88
N GLY A 401 -10.55 -23.55 -1.90
CA GLY A 401 -10.69 -22.98 -0.58
C GLY A 401 -10.51 -21.47 -0.59
N THR A 402 -11.48 -20.76 -0.01
CA THR A 402 -11.59 -19.31 -0.01
C THR A 402 -11.71 -18.80 1.42
N ILE A 403 -10.98 -17.75 1.77
CA ILE A 403 -11.15 -17.05 3.05
C ILE A 403 -11.54 -15.61 2.82
N TYR A 404 -12.25 -15.00 3.77
CA TYR A 404 -12.34 -13.54 3.81
C TYR A 404 -11.17 -12.97 4.64
N SER A 405 -10.75 -11.74 4.36
CA SER A 405 -9.82 -11.00 5.22
C SER A 405 -9.85 -9.50 4.94
N SER A 406 -9.69 -8.67 5.97
CA SER A 406 -9.48 -7.21 5.80
C SER A 406 -8.04 -6.86 5.40
N PHE A 407 -7.09 -7.76 5.67
CA PHE A 407 -5.67 -7.54 5.40
C PHE A 407 -5.07 -8.76 4.70
N PHE A 408 -4.62 -8.57 3.47
CA PHE A 408 -3.95 -9.62 2.71
C PHE A 408 -2.87 -9.08 1.79
N PHE A 409 -1.62 -9.44 2.08
CA PHE A 409 -0.44 -9.02 1.32
C PHE A 409 -0.02 -10.10 0.32
N ASP A 410 -0.34 -9.90 -0.96
CA ASP A 410 0.14 -10.76 -2.03
C ASP A 410 1.60 -10.44 -2.34
N ARG A 411 2.51 -11.35 -2.00
CA ARG A 411 3.95 -11.19 -2.22
C ARG A 411 4.36 -11.27 -3.69
N ALA A 412 3.52 -11.84 -4.55
CA ALA A 412 3.79 -12.02 -5.98
C ALA A 412 3.41 -10.78 -6.81
N MET A 413 2.60 -9.87 -6.26
CA MET A 413 2.30 -8.59 -6.92
C MET A 413 3.59 -7.79 -7.16
N LYS A 414 3.70 -7.19 -8.35
CA LYS A 414 4.88 -6.42 -8.76
C LYS A 414 5.22 -5.31 -7.76
N GLU A 415 4.21 -4.59 -7.30
CA GLU A 415 4.33 -3.51 -6.32
C GLU A 415 4.77 -4.04 -4.96
N SER A 416 4.26 -5.20 -4.54
CA SER A 416 4.68 -5.87 -3.30
C SER A 416 6.13 -6.33 -3.36
N VAL A 417 6.58 -6.87 -4.50
CA VAL A 417 7.99 -7.23 -4.72
C VAL A 417 8.89 -6.00 -4.62
N SER A 418 8.49 -4.89 -5.24
CA SER A 418 9.22 -3.62 -5.15
C SER A 418 9.25 -3.08 -3.71
N PHE A 419 8.13 -3.13 -3.00
CA PHE A 419 8.06 -2.73 -1.60
C PHE A 419 9.01 -3.55 -0.73
N LEU A 420 8.99 -4.88 -0.84
CA LEU A 420 9.87 -5.76 -0.05
C LEU A 420 11.35 -5.50 -0.33
N LYS A 421 11.71 -5.27 -1.60
CA LYS A 421 13.08 -4.91 -1.99
C LYS A 421 13.49 -3.59 -1.34
N ASN A 422 12.69 -2.55 -1.47
CA ASN A 422 12.97 -1.23 -0.91
C ASN A 422 13.05 -1.27 0.62
N TYR A 423 12.13 -2.00 1.27
CA TYR A 423 12.12 -2.16 2.71
C TYR A 423 13.39 -2.85 3.23
N ASN A 424 13.83 -3.92 2.55
CA ASN A 424 15.08 -4.59 2.92
C ASN A 424 16.30 -3.68 2.73
N GLN A 425 16.35 -2.93 1.63
CA GLN A 425 17.44 -2.00 1.34
C GLN A 425 17.52 -0.82 2.33
N TRP A 426 16.37 -0.24 2.73
CA TRP A 426 16.34 0.92 3.63
C TRP A 426 16.63 0.56 5.09
N PHE A 427 16.12 -0.58 5.55
CA PHE A 427 16.10 -0.90 6.99
C PHE A 427 16.94 -2.13 7.36
N ASN A 428 17.62 -2.75 6.39
CA ASN A 428 18.46 -3.92 6.54
C ASN A 428 17.78 -5.07 7.32
N ARG A 429 16.49 -5.28 7.07
CA ARG A 429 15.67 -6.31 7.75
C ARG A 429 14.57 -6.81 6.82
N LYS A 430 14.05 -8.01 7.10
CA LYS A 430 12.89 -8.55 6.37
C LYS A 430 11.61 -7.98 6.95
N ALA A 431 10.61 -7.77 6.08
CA ALA A 431 9.25 -7.51 6.53
C ALA A 431 8.76 -8.69 7.38
N ASN A 432 8.00 -8.39 8.44
CA ASN A 432 7.45 -9.41 9.32
C ASN A 432 6.35 -10.22 8.61
N GLU A 433 5.95 -11.35 9.22
CA GLU A 433 4.84 -12.20 8.74
C GLU A 433 3.56 -12.05 9.57
N SER A 434 3.43 -10.95 10.33
CA SER A 434 2.21 -10.70 11.12
C SER A 434 1.05 -10.23 10.24
N PHE A 435 -0.17 -10.36 10.74
CA PHE A 435 -1.36 -9.79 10.10
C PHE A 435 -2.10 -8.89 11.10
N PRO A 436 -2.34 -7.60 10.77
CA PRO A 436 -1.77 -6.88 9.62
C PRO A 436 -0.23 -6.82 9.66
N LYS A 437 0.38 -6.64 8.49
CA LYS A 437 1.81 -6.31 8.38
C LYS A 437 1.97 -4.83 8.64
N TYR A 438 2.45 -4.42 9.81
CA TYR A 438 2.44 -3.00 10.20
C TYR A 438 3.28 -2.11 9.28
N ASN A 439 4.38 -2.62 8.72
CA ASN A 439 5.14 -1.91 7.69
C ASN A 439 4.36 -1.72 6.38
N VAL A 440 3.59 -2.72 5.94
CA VAL A 440 2.71 -2.53 4.79
C VAL A 440 1.55 -1.60 5.16
N LEU A 441 1.11 -1.58 6.43
CA LEU A 441 -0.01 -0.76 6.89
C LEU A 441 0.35 0.72 6.88
N GLY A 442 1.54 1.07 7.37
CA GLY A 442 2.06 2.43 7.28
C GLY A 442 2.22 2.88 5.82
N TYR A 443 2.69 1.98 4.95
CA TYR A 443 2.82 2.25 3.51
C TYR A 443 1.47 2.54 2.84
N ASP A 444 0.48 1.67 3.07
CA ASP A 444 -0.86 1.80 2.50
C ASP A 444 -1.56 3.07 3.01
N ILE A 445 -1.55 3.31 4.33
CA ILE A 445 -2.23 4.47 4.93
C ILE A 445 -1.62 5.80 4.47
N SER A 446 -0.29 5.91 4.50
CA SER A 446 0.37 7.14 4.04
C SER A 446 0.01 7.42 2.58
N ARG A 447 0.16 6.44 1.69
CA ARG A 447 -0.19 6.60 0.27
C ARG A 447 -1.64 6.97 0.05
N TYR A 448 -2.58 6.27 0.69
CA TYR A 448 -4.00 6.47 0.44
C TYR A 448 -4.46 7.86 0.91
N PHE A 449 -4.28 8.16 2.20
CA PHE A 449 -4.84 9.38 2.80
C PHE A 449 -4.13 10.65 2.35
N ILE A 450 -2.80 10.62 2.23
CA ILE A 450 -2.04 11.82 1.82
C ILE A 450 -2.30 12.12 0.35
N ARG A 451 -2.39 11.11 -0.52
CA ARG A 451 -2.80 11.31 -1.92
C ARG A 451 -4.22 11.86 -1.99
N ALA A 452 -5.14 11.32 -1.21
CA ALA A 452 -6.53 11.81 -1.18
C ALA A 452 -6.59 13.29 -0.79
N LEU A 453 -5.89 13.69 0.29
CA LEU A 453 -5.81 15.08 0.72
C LEU A 453 -5.14 15.99 -0.31
N ALA A 454 -4.03 15.54 -0.91
CA ALA A 454 -3.32 16.32 -1.92
C ALA A 454 -4.19 16.64 -3.15
N ILE A 455 -5.10 15.72 -3.51
CA ILE A 455 -5.96 15.86 -4.69
C ILE A 455 -7.28 16.58 -4.36
N TYR A 456 -7.90 16.23 -3.24
CA TYR A 456 -9.29 16.59 -2.92
C TYR A 456 -9.45 17.49 -1.69
N GLY A 457 -8.37 17.81 -0.99
CA GLY A 457 -8.44 18.62 0.24
C GLY A 457 -9.07 17.86 1.42
N ALA A 458 -9.42 18.58 2.48
CA ALA A 458 -9.91 17.99 3.75
C ALA A 458 -11.21 17.18 3.59
N ASN A 459 -12.03 17.50 2.59
CA ASN A 459 -13.30 16.82 2.29
C ASN A 459 -13.15 15.65 1.30
N PHE A 460 -11.96 15.06 1.18
CA PHE A 460 -11.68 13.97 0.24
C PHE A 460 -12.62 12.76 0.37
N ALA A 461 -13.27 12.58 1.52
CA ALA A 461 -14.23 11.50 1.74
C ALA A 461 -15.41 11.54 0.75
N ASP A 462 -15.81 12.74 0.29
CA ASP A 462 -16.85 12.91 -0.74
C ASP A 462 -16.41 12.31 -2.10
N SER A 463 -15.10 12.09 -2.26
CA SER A 463 -14.47 11.60 -3.47
C SER A 463 -14.02 10.13 -3.39
N PHE A 464 -14.49 9.36 -2.40
CA PHE A 464 -14.16 7.94 -2.27
C PHE A 464 -14.32 7.11 -3.55
N PRO A 465 -15.39 7.26 -4.36
CA PRO A 465 -15.53 6.49 -5.59
C PRO A 465 -14.45 6.77 -6.65
N GLN A 466 -13.71 7.87 -6.53
CA GLN A 466 -12.62 8.24 -7.45
C GLN A 466 -11.23 7.93 -6.88
N LEU A 467 -11.14 7.52 -5.60
CA LEU A 467 -9.87 7.13 -5.00
C LEU A 467 -9.54 5.67 -5.37
N PRO A 468 -8.31 5.39 -5.82
CA PRO A 468 -7.94 4.04 -6.20
C PRO A 468 -7.85 3.13 -4.97
N SER A 469 -8.30 1.89 -5.14
CA SER A 469 -8.27 0.83 -4.12
C SER A 469 -6.95 0.04 -4.13
N ASP A 470 -5.83 0.70 -4.48
CA ASP A 470 -4.53 0.10 -4.85
C ASP A 470 -3.62 -0.26 -3.66
N GLY A 471 -4.20 -0.62 -2.51
CA GLY A 471 -3.44 -1.00 -1.31
C GLY A 471 -2.66 -2.31 -1.50
N LEU A 472 -1.44 -2.37 -0.94
CA LEU A 472 -0.63 -3.57 -0.95
C LEU A 472 -1.20 -4.66 -0.06
N GLN A 473 -1.82 -4.32 1.07
CA GLN A 473 -2.56 -5.28 1.90
C GLN A 473 -4.00 -4.91 2.20
N MET A 474 -4.39 -3.63 2.02
CA MET A 474 -5.73 -3.15 2.30
C MET A 474 -6.58 -3.02 1.02
N ASN A 475 -7.87 -3.34 1.15
CA ASN A 475 -8.89 -2.89 0.23
C ASN A 475 -9.54 -1.65 0.83
N PHE A 476 -9.29 -0.46 0.27
CA PHE A 476 -9.79 0.79 0.85
C PHE A 476 -11.25 1.01 0.50
N VAL A 477 -12.13 0.56 1.39
CA VAL A 477 -13.58 0.76 1.30
C VAL A 477 -14.06 1.23 2.66
N PHE A 478 -14.69 2.40 2.71
CA PHE A 478 -15.12 3.04 3.94
C PHE A 478 -16.62 3.24 3.96
N LYS A 479 -17.24 3.03 5.13
CA LYS A 479 -18.66 3.27 5.33
C LYS A 479 -18.89 4.07 6.62
N ARG A 480 -19.96 4.87 6.62
CA ARG A 480 -20.56 5.44 7.84
C ARG A 480 -21.69 4.53 8.29
N HIS A 481 -21.69 4.11 9.54
CA HIS A 481 -22.86 3.42 10.09
C HIS A 481 -23.96 4.44 10.41
N GLU A 482 -25.21 3.97 10.44
CA GLU A 482 -26.34 4.83 10.78
C GLU A 482 -26.20 5.28 12.25
N GLY A 483 -26.15 6.59 12.48
CA GLY A 483 -25.87 7.18 13.80
C GLY A 483 -24.40 7.46 14.09
N ASP A 484 -23.47 6.94 13.28
CA ASP A 484 -22.04 7.26 13.39
C ASP A 484 -21.69 8.45 12.51
N GLU A 485 -20.90 9.39 13.05
CA GLU A 485 -20.35 10.47 12.24
C GLU A 485 -19.00 10.11 11.61
N HIS A 486 -18.34 9.00 12.01
CA HIS A 486 -17.03 8.59 11.50
C HIS A 486 -17.11 7.53 10.38
N TYR A 487 -16.02 7.42 9.63
CA TYR A 487 -15.81 6.40 8.62
C TYR A 487 -15.09 5.18 9.20
N THR A 488 -15.60 3.99 8.88
CA THR A 488 -15.02 2.71 9.26
C THR A 488 -14.61 1.94 8.01
N SER A 489 -13.41 1.36 8.02
CA SER A 489 -12.92 0.47 6.97
C SER A 489 -13.73 -0.82 6.96
N VAL A 490 -14.49 -1.07 5.91
CA VAL A 490 -15.27 -2.30 5.69
C VAL A 490 -14.77 -3.08 4.48
N GLY A 491 -13.63 -2.66 3.91
CA GLY A 491 -13.00 -3.34 2.81
C GLY A 491 -12.54 -4.73 3.18
N LEU A 492 -12.87 -5.67 2.31
CA LEU A 492 -12.57 -7.08 2.45
C LEU A 492 -11.96 -7.60 1.16
N PHE A 493 -11.18 -8.66 1.30
CA PHE A 493 -10.79 -9.53 0.21
C PHE A 493 -11.44 -10.89 0.39
N PHE A 494 -11.86 -11.50 -0.71
CA PHE A 494 -11.98 -12.95 -0.81
C PHE A 494 -10.70 -13.49 -1.42
N ILE A 495 -10.03 -14.38 -0.69
CA ILE A 495 -8.72 -14.93 -1.05
C ILE A 495 -8.91 -16.40 -1.33
N THR A 496 -8.73 -16.79 -2.59
CA THR A 496 -8.87 -18.17 -3.06
C THR A 496 -7.49 -18.80 -3.24
N PHE A 497 -7.28 -19.98 -2.68
CA PHE A 497 -6.03 -20.72 -2.83
C PHE A 497 -6.10 -21.68 -4.02
N ASP A 498 -5.00 -21.81 -4.76
CA ASP A 498 -4.83 -22.83 -5.79
C ASP A 498 -4.21 -24.12 -5.24
N ALA A 499 -4.15 -25.16 -6.06
CA ALA A 499 -3.59 -26.47 -5.68
C ALA A 499 -2.08 -26.43 -5.32
N THR A 500 -1.40 -25.30 -5.53
CA THR A 500 -0.01 -25.08 -5.08
C THR A 500 0.08 -24.31 -3.76
N GLY A 501 -1.06 -23.89 -3.22
CA GLY A 501 -1.20 -23.03 -2.05
C GLY A 501 -0.93 -21.56 -2.33
N LYS A 502 -0.81 -21.16 -3.61
CA LYS A 502 -0.72 -19.75 -3.99
C LYS A 502 -2.11 -19.13 -3.89
N ALA A 503 -2.18 -17.93 -3.32
CA ALA A 503 -3.44 -17.23 -3.14
C ALA A 503 -3.68 -16.22 -4.27
N ASN A 504 -4.94 -16.08 -4.67
CA ASN A 504 -5.43 -14.99 -5.48
C ASN A 504 -6.43 -14.19 -4.65
N ARG A 505 -6.26 -12.87 -4.58
CA ARG A 505 -7.12 -11.97 -3.81
C ARG A 505 -8.05 -11.20 -4.72
N GLU A 506 -9.27 -11.02 -4.28
CA GLU A 506 -10.26 -10.20 -4.95
C GLU A 506 -10.90 -9.26 -3.94
N GLY A 507 -10.83 -7.95 -4.19
CA GLY A 507 -11.51 -6.96 -3.37
C GLY A 507 -13.01 -7.09 -3.54
N VAL A 508 -13.74 -7.21 -2.43
CA VAL A 508 -15.21 -7.26 -2.44
C VAL A 508 -15.78 -5.96 -1.90
N THR A 509 -16.89 -5.51 -2.49
CA THR A 509 -17.60 -4.27 -2.13
C THR A 509 -18.93 -4.58 -1.45
N TYR A 510 -19.57 -3.58 -0.86
CA TYR A 510 -20.89 -3.71 -0.25
C TYR A 510 -21.99 -3.03 -1.06
#